data_AF-A0A1V5TTK9-F1
#
_entry.id   AF-A0A1V5TTK9-F1
#
_cell.length_a   1.000
_cell.length_b   1.000
_cell.length_c   1.000
_cell.angle_alpha   90.00
_cell.angle_beta   90.00
_cell.angle_gamma   90.00
#
_symmetry.space_group_name_H-M   'P 1'
#
loop_
_entity.id
_entity.type
_entity.pdbx_description
1 polymer ?
#
loop_
_entity_poly.entity_id
_entity_poly.type
_entity_poly.pdbx_seq_one_letter_code
_entity_poly.pdbx_strand_id
1 'polypeptide(L)'
;MKVLSIYLVIFFILLLLAGYFFLYNIYGVEIKKSTDNLYADFDSEMTIKVYPVNALGKKAWFRKTSAHFEIIEGYDLISILENNPDDGILKIKANGRTGIVGIKIKSVHSLFPDYVEFEILPLAV
;
A
#
# COMPACT_ATOMS: atom_id res chain seq x y z
N MET A 1 45.71 -19.22 -3.15
CA MET A 1 44.44 -19.65 -2.52
C MET A 1 43.96 -18.71 -1.42
N LYS A 2 44.74 -18.44 -0.36
CA LYS A 2 44.31 -17.56 0.76
C LYS A 2 43.80 -16.18 0.33
N VAL A 3 44.51 -15.51 -0.59
CA VAL A 3 44.14 -14.18 -1.09
C VAL A 3 42.81 -14.21 -1.89
N LEU A 4 42.61 -15.23 -2.72
CA LEU A 4 41.36 -15.43 -3.46
C LEU A 4 40.18 -15.65 -2.49
N SER A 5 40.38 -16.45 -1.45
CA SER A 5 39.38 -16.65 -0.40
C SER A 5 39.02 -15.35 0.33
N ILE A 6 40.00 -14.48 0.60
CA ILE A 6 39.75 -13.15 1.21
C ILE A 6 38.89 -12.28 0.29
N TYR A 7 39.23 -12.18 -1.00
CA TYR A 7 38.44 -11.41 -1.96
C TYR A 7 37.01 -11.93 -2.10
N LEU A 8 36.84 -13.25 -2.10
CA LEU A 8 35.54 -13.88 -2.15
C LEU A 8 34.69 -13.52 -0.92
N VAL A 9 35.28 -13.56 0.28
CA VAL A 9 34.60 -13.12 1.52
C VAL A 9 34.21 -11.65 1.45
N ILE A 10 35.11 -10.76 1.02
CA ILE A 10 34.81 -9.33 0.87
C ILE A 10 33.67 -9.12 -0.12
N PHE A 11 33.69 -9.81 -1.26
CA PHE A 11 32.64 -9.75 -2.26
C PHE A 11 31.28 -10.16 -1.67
N PHE A 12 31.22 -11.25 -0.91
CA PHE A 12 29.98 -11.67 -0.25
C PHE A 12 29.48 -10.64 0.78
N ILE A 13 30.39 -10.03 1.56
CA ILE A 13 30.01 -8.97 2.50
C ILE A 13 29.43 -7.76 1.76
N LEU A 14 30.07 -7.31 0.68
CA LEU A 14 29.58 -6.21 -0.14
C LEU A 14 28.23 -6.54 -0.77
N LEU A 15 28.04 -7.77 -1.23
CA LEU A 15 26.78 -8.24 -1.80
C LEU A 15 25.65 -8.26 -0.77
N LEU A 16 25.94 -8.66 0.48
CA LEU A 16 24.98 -8.59 1.58
C LEU A 16 24.61 -7.15 1.95
N LEU A 17 25.60 -6.24 2.02
CA LEU A 17 25.37 -4.82 2.27
C LEU A 17 24.53 -4.18 1.15
N ALA A 18 24.85 -4.48 -0.10
CA ALA A 18 24.07 -4.03 -1.25
C ALA A 18 22.64 -4.59 -1.19
N GLY A 19 22.49 -5.89 -0.92
CA GLY A 19 21.17 -6.51 -0.76
C GLY A 19 20.32 -5.84 0.32
N TYR A 20 20.91 -5.57 1.49
CA TYR A 20 20.25 -4.83 2.57
C TYR A 20 19.82 -3.43 2.12
N PHE A 21 20.73 -2.68 1.50
CA PHE A 21 20.46 -1.32 1.06
C PHE A 21 19.36 -1.25 -0.02
N PHE A 22 19.42 -2.13 -1.02
CA PHE A 22 18.51 -2.06 -2.17
C PHE A 22 17.17 -2.78 -1.96
N LEU A 23 17.12 -3.83 -1.14
CA LEU A 23 15.94 -4.69 -1.02
C LEU A 23 15.14 -4.48 0.28
N TYR A 24 15.83 -4.18 1.39
CA TYR A 24 15.22 -4.14 2.72
C TYR A 24 14.80 -2.72 3.15
N ASN A 25 15.63 -1.71 2.86
CA ASN A 25 15.32 -0.32 3.24
C ASN A 25 14.07 0.19 2.51
N ILE A 26 13.31 1.05 3.20
CA ILE A 26 12.10 1.69 2.69
C ILE A 26 12.48 3.07 2.15
N TYR A 27 12.15 3.35 0.90
CA TYR A 27 12.42 4.61 0.21
C TYR A 27 11.14 5.34 -0.20
N GLY A 28 9.99 4.68 -0.08
CA GLY A 28 8.68 5.26 -0.36
C GLY A 28 7.56 4.27 -0.06
N VAL A 29 6.37 4.57 -0.55
CA VAL A 29 5.21 3.69 -0.45
C VAL A 29 4.47 3.61 -1.77
N GLU A 30 3.72 2.53 -1.95
CA GLU A 30 2.82 2.29 -3.06
C GLU A 30 1.45 1.90 -2.50
N ILE A 31 0.38 2.50 -3.02
CA ILE A 31 -0.99 2.21 -2.60
C ILE A 31 -1.62 1.29 -3.64
N LYS A 32 -2.23 0.19 -3.19
CA LYS A 32 -2.95 -0.74 -4.06
C LYS A 32 -4.38 -0.92 -3.59
N LYS A 33 -5.29 -0.94 -4.56
CA LYS A 33 -6.69 -1.32 -4.39
C LYS A 33 -6.88 -2.76 -4.85
N SER A 34 -7.76 -3.53 -4.19
CA SER A 34 -8.09 -4.90 -4.62
C SER A 34 -8.96 -4.94 -5.88
N THR A 35 -9.70 -3.86 -6.13
CA THR A 35 -10.54 -3.61 -7.31
C THR A 35 -10.40 -2.13 -7.66
N ASP A 36 -10.62 -1.75 -8.92
CA ASP A 36 -10.53 -0.35 -9.33
C ASP A 36 -11.72 0.47 -8.83
N ASN A 37 -12.92 -0.13 -8.87
CA ASN A 37 -14.21 0.48 -8.52
C ASN A 37 -15.04 -0.47 -7.63
N LEU A 38 -16.02 0.11 -6.93
CA LEU A 38 -17.11 -0.63 -6.28
C LEU A 38 -18.37 -0.56 -7.13
N TYR A 39 -19.36 -1.39 -6.81
CA TYR A 39 -20.71 -1.31 -7.38
C TYR A 39 -21.71 -0.83 -6.33
N ALA A 40 -22.79 -0.19 -6.78
CA ALA A 40 -23.88 0.29 -5.95
C ALA A 40 -24.79 -0.86 -5.50
N ASP A 41 -24.19 -1.86 -4.87
CA ASP A 41 -24.84 -2.93 -4.12
C ASP A 41 -24.48 -2.81 -2.64
N PHE A 42 -24.90 -3.79 -1.85
CA PHE A 42 -24.58 -3.88 -0.42
C PHE A 42 -23.49 -4.90 -0.12
N ASP A 43 -22.78 -5.45 -1.11
CA ASP A 43 -21.86 -6.60 -0.99
C ASP A 43 -20.47 -6.38 -1.61
N SER A 44 -20.29 -5.37 -2.44
CA SER A 44 -19.05 -5.01 -3.09
C SER A 44 -18.07 -4.46 -2.06
N GLU A 45 -16.88 -5.05 -2.00
CA GLU A 45 -15.83 -4.72 -1.05
C GLU A 45 -14.54 -4.31 -1.76
N MET A 46 -13.83 -3.35 -1.17
CA MET A 46 -12.51 -2.92 -1.62
C MET A 46 -11.55 -2.91 -0.44
N THR A 47 -10.38 -3.49 -0.65
CA THR A 47 -9.25 -3.36 0.28
C THR A 47 -8.23 -2.41 -0.32
N ILE A 48 -7.92 -1.35 0.41
CA ILE A 48 -6.86 -0.40 0.11
C ILE A 48 -5.70 -0.73 1.04
N LYS A 49 -4.53 -1.01 0.45
CA LYS A 49 -3.33 -1.39 1.20
C LYS A 49 -2.12 -0.58 0.79
N VAL A 50 -1.39 -0.10 1.79
CA VAL A 50 -0.16 0.67 1.61
C VAL A 50 1.04 -0.27 1.79
N TYR A 51 1.89 -0.32 0.77
CA TYR A 51 3.09 -1.15 0.76
C TYR A 51 4.34 -0.28 0.84
N PRO A 52 5.31 -0.58 1.72
CA PRO A 52 6.61 0.07 1.65
C PRO A 52 7.37 -0.38 0.41
N VAL A 53 8.03 0.55 -0.26
CA VAL A 53 8.77 0.35 -1.51
C VAL A 53 10.27 0.52 -1.26
N ASN A 54 11.07 -0.35 -1.85
CA ASN A 54 12.53 -0.33 -1.77
C ASN A 54 13.17 0.51 -2.90
N ALA A 55 14.49 0.62 -2.92
CA ALA A 55 15.21 1.46 -3.88
C ALA A 55 15.01 1.03 -5.35
N LEU A 56 14.53 -0.21 -5.58
CA LEU A 56 14.24 -0.74 -6.91
C LEU A 56 12.77 -0.52 -7.33
N GLY A 57 11.98 0.23 -6.56
CA GLY A 57 10.56 0.44 -6.85
C GLY A 57 9.66 -0.78 -6.56
N LYS A 58 10.18 -1.80 -5.86
CA LYS A 58 9.42 -3.00 -5.49
C LYS A 58 9.06 -3.00 -4.01
N LYS A 59 8.09 -3.83 -3.61
CA LYS A 59 7.76 -4.03 -2.19
C LYS A 59 9.02 -4.40 -1.38
N ALA A 60 9.31 -3.63 -0.34
CA ALA A 60 10.41 -3.88 0.57
C ALA A 60 10.21 -5.21 1.32
N TRP A 61 11.28 -6.01 1.40
CA TRP A 61 11.18 -7.37 1.92
C TRP A 61 10.96 -7.39 3.44
N PHE A 62 9.95 -8.15 3.89
CA PHE A 62 9.60 -8.33 5.31
C PHE A 62 9.31 -7.04 6.08
N ARG A 63 8.98 -5.95 5.36
CA ARG A 63 8.58 -4.68 5.96
C ARG A 63 7.08 -4.47 5.83
N LYS A 64 6.53 -3.79 6.82
CA LYS A 64 5.19 -3.18 6.81
C LYS A 64 5.34 -1.68 7.01
N THR A 65 4.29 -0.94 6.69
CA THR A 65 4.24 0.50 6.92
C THR A 65 2.89 0.84 7.49
N SER A 66 2.88 1.74 8.47
CA SER A 66 1.62 2.27 8.97
C SER A 66 1.10 3.39 8.08
N ALA A 67 -0.22 3.50 8.00
CA ALA A 67 -0.91 4.52 7.24
C ALA A 67 -2.20 4.97 7.93
N HIS A 68 -2.40 6.28 7.96
CA HIS A 68 -3.65 6.88 8.38
C HIS A 68 -4.54 7.11 7.16
N PHE A 69 -5.83 6.79 7.29
CA PHE A 69 -6.83 6.93 6.24
C PHE A 69 -7.90 7.93 6.69
N GLU A 70 -8.16 8.92 5.85
CA GLU A 70 -9.17 9.94 6.06
C GLU A 70 -10.08 9.96 4.82
N ILE A 71 -11.36 9.63 5.00
CA ILE A 71 -12.36 9.71 3.92
C ILE A 71 -12.79 11.17 3.82
N ILE A 72 -12.45 11.81 2.70
CA ILE A 72 -12.73 13.24 2.46
C ILE A 72 -14.01 13.45 1.65
N GLU A 73 -14.44 12.45 0.89
CA GLU A 73 -15.63 12.49 0.05
C GLU A 73 -16.33 11.12 0.03
N GLY A 74 -17.66 11.10 -0.04
CA GLY A 74 -18.44 9.87 -0.17
C GLY A 74 -18.49 9.00 1.08
N TYR A 75 -18.32 9.58 2.28
CA TYR A 75 -18.37 8.85 3.55
C TYR A 75 -19.71 8.09 3.74
N ASP A 76 -20.83 8.66 3.31
CA ASP A 76 -22.15 8.04 3.38
C ASP A 76 -22.35 6.92 2.34
N LEU A 77 -21.51 6.85 1.31
CA LEU A 77 -21.57 5.85 0.24
C LEU A 77 -20.90 4.53 0.61
N ILE A 78 -20.08 4.51 1.66
CA ILE A 78 -19.30 3.34 2.08
C ILE A 78 -19.43 3.06 3.57
N SER A 79 -19.17 1.82 3.96
CA SER A 79 -19.01 1.37 5.35
C SER A 79 -17.60 0.83 5.56
N ILE A 80 -16.98 1.18 6.68
CA ILE A 80 -15.65 0.66 7.05
C ILE A 80 -15.81 -0.71 7.70
N LEU A 81 -15.28 -1.75 7.06
CA LEU A 81 -15.25 -3.11 7.62
C LEU A 81 -14.02 -3.36 8.47
N GLU A 82 -12.88 -2.80 8.07
CA GLU A 82 -11.60 -2.92 8.78
C GLU A 82 -10.79 -1.65 8.60
N ASN A 83 -10.21 -1.15 9.69
CA ASN A 83 -9.21 -0.08 9.65
C ASN A 83 -8.06 -0.51 10.56
N ASN A 84 -6.96 -0.96 9.95
CA ASN A 84 -5.75 -1.37 10.63
C ASN A 84 -4.59 -0.47 10.17
N PRO A 85 -4.39 0.68 10.86
CA PRO A 85 -3.36 1.64 10.52
C PRO A 85 -1.96 1.06 10.60
N ASP A 86 -1.68 0.14 11.52
CA ASP A 86 -0.35 -0.43 11.73
C ASP A 86 0.12 -1.28 10.54
N ASP A 87 -0.81 -2.01 9.94
CA ASP A 87 -0.56 -2.79 8.73
C ASP A 87 -0.82 -2.00 7.43
N GLY A 88 -1.30 -0.76 7.55
CA GLY A 88 -1.65 0.10 6.42
C GLY A 88 -2.79 -0.48 5.59
N ILE A 89 -3.82 -1.02 6.24
CA ILE A 89 -4.98 -1.67 5.60
C ILE A 89 -6.26 -0.93 5.95
N LEU A 90 -7.03 -0.61 4.91
CA LEU A 90 -8.41 -0.15 5.03
C LEU A 90 -9.29 -1.06 4.16
N LYS A 91 -10.31 -1.66 4.76
CA LYS A 91 -11.32 -2.44 4.06
C LYS A 91 -12.67 -1.73 4.15
N ILE A 92 -13.29 -1.51 3.01
CA ILE A 92 -14.55 -0.78 2.87
C ILE A 92 -15.55 -1.59 2.06
N LYS A 93 -16.83 -1.29 2.25
CA LYS A 93 -17.97 -1.90 1.59
C LYS A 93 -18.88 -0.82 1.02
N ALA A 94 -19.51 -1.05 -0.13
CA ALA A 94 -20.50 -0.13 -0.69
C ALA A 94 -21.83 -0.15 0.12
N ASN A 95 -22.53 0.99 0.13
CA ASN A 95 -23.83 1.16 0.78
C ASN A 95 -25.02 1.26 -0.22
N GLY A 96 -24.89 0.68 -1.42
CA GLY A 96 -25.99 0.61 -2.39
C GLY A 96 -26.29 1.90 -3.16
N ARG A 97 -25.38 2.90 -3.13
CA ARG A 97 -25.53 4.17 -3.84
C ARG A 97 -24.33 4.46 -4.73
N THR A 98 -24.58 5.07 -5.89
CA THR A 98 -23.51 5.52 -6.79
C THR A 98 -22.92 6.85 -6.31
N GLY A 99 -21.69 7.12 -6.73
CA GLY A 99 -21.00 8.38 -6.43
C GLY A 99 -19.48 8.21 -6.44
N ILE A 100 -18.79 9.23 -5.96
CA ILE A 100 -17.32 9.27 -5.90
C ILE A 100 -16.90 9.17 -4.43
N VAL A 101 -15.86 8.39 -4.18
CA VAL A 101 -15.24 8.28 -2.86
C VAL A 101 -13.79 8.71 -2.96
N GLY A 102 -13.46 9.75 -2.19
CA GLY A 102 -12.11 10.30 -2.07
C GLY A 102 -11.52 9.93 -0.72
N ILE A 103 -10.33 9.32 -0.73
CA ILE A 103 -9.63 8.90 0.48
C ILE A 103 -8.22 9.50 0.46
N LYS A 104 -7.93 10.28 1.50
CA LYS A 104 -6.60 10.79 1.78
C LYS A 104 -5.84 9.80 2.65
N ILE A 105 -4.62 9.49 2.24
CA ILE A 105 -3.79 8.44 2.84
C ILE A 105 -2.45 9.06 3.24
N LYS A 106 -2.10 8.96 4.52
CA LYS A 106 -0.82 9.45 5.04
C LYS A 106 -0.04 8.32 5.68
N SER A 107 1.01 7.85 5.01
CA SER A 107 1.95 6.89 5.59
C SER A 107 3.06 7.59 6.37
N VAL A 108 3.58 6.90 7.39
CA VAL A 108 4.75 7.36 8.16
C VAL A 108 6.03 7.45 7.32
N HIS A 109 6.09 6.69 6.22
CA HIS A 109 7.23 6.71 5.28
C HIS A 109 6.98 7.60 4.04
N SER A 110 5.89 8.37 4.01
CA SER A 110 5.61 9.36 2.95
C SER A 110 5.84 10.78 3.46
N LEU A 111 6.43 11.65 2.62
CA LEU A 111 6.56 13.08 2.94
C LEU A 111 5.22 13.83 2.82
N PHE A 112 4.44 13.51 1.79
CA PHE A 112 3.13 14.10 1.54
C PHE A 112 2.02 13.07 1.76
N PRO A 113 0.76 13.51 1.97
CA PRO A 113 -0.38 12.63 1.85
C PRO A 113 -0.65 12.32 0.37
N ASP A 114 -1.07 11.10 0.11
CA ASP A 114 -1.57 10.65 -1.19
C ASP A 114 -3.09 10.70 -1.20
N TYR A 115 -3.68 10.84 -2.38
CA TYR A 115 -5.13 10.87 -2.55
C TYR A 115 -5.52 9.76 -3.52
N VAL A 116 -6.48 8.94 -3.10
CA VAL A 116 -7.07 7.88 -3.90
C VAL A 116 -8.53 8.19 -4.09
N GLU A 117 -8.94 8.19 -5.35
CA GLU A 117 -10.33 8.38 -5.76
C GLU A 117 -10.79 7.14 -6.52
N PHE A 118 -12.06 6.77 -6.33
CA PHE A 118 -12.72 5.74 -7.12
C PHE A 118 -14.23 6.00 -7.18
N GLU A 119 -14.84 5.46 -8.22
CA GLU A 119 -16.28 5.56 -8.44
C GLU A 119 -16.99 4.32 -7.89
N ILE A 120 -18.21 4.53 -7.39
CA ILE A 120 -19.18 3.47 -7.15
C ILE A 120 -20.12 3.44 -8.36
N LEU A 121 -19.94 2.42 -9.18
CA LEU A 121 -20.65 2.25 -10.45
C LEU A 121 -22.07 1.69 -10.22
N PRO A 122 -23.04 1.97 -11.10
CA PRO A 122 -24.34 1.33 -11.05
C PRO A 122 -24.19 -0.19 -11.22
N LEU A 123 -25.05 -0.96 -10.56
CA LEU A 123 -25.11 -2.40 -10.76
C LEU A 123 -25.60 -2.66 -12.20
N ALA A 124 -24.72 -3.16 -13.06
CA ALA A 124 -25.13 -3.62 -14.38
C ALA A 124 -25.85 -4.96 -14.20
N VAL A 125 -27.17 -4.96 -14.40
CA VAL A 125 -28.02 -6.16 -14.39
C VAL A 125 -27.99 -6.81 -15.77
#